data_AF-A0A7V3M9F1-F1
#
_entry.id   AF-A0A7V3M9F1-F1
#
_cell.length_a   1.000
_cell.length_b   1.000
_cell.length_c   1.000
_cell.angle_alpha   90.00
_cell.angle_beta   90.00
_cell.angle_gamma   90.00
#
_symmetry.space_group_name_H-M   'P 1'
#
loop_
_entity.id
_entity.type
_entity.pdbx_description
1 polymer ?
#
loop_
_entity_poly.entity_id
_entity_poly.type
_entity_poly.pdbx_seq_one_letter_code
_entity_poly.pdbx_strand_id
1 'polypeptide(L)' 'MAGKASLIRLDIAARPGRDLAYRYSVRALPTFLVFDGKGNVVHRQFGMPDREAIIKAVESITGRE' A
#
# COMPACT_ATOMS: atom_id res chain seq x y z
N MET A 1 8.50 13.03 5.14
CA MET A 1 7.74 11.76 5.12
C MET A 1 6.94 11.55 6.41
N ALA A 2 7.50 11.88 7.59
CA ALA A 2 6.71 11.91 8.83
C ALA A 2 5.50 12.84 8.67
N GLY A 3 4.30 12.31 8.94
CA GLY A 3 3.03 13.04 8.86
C GLY A 3 2.28 13.01 7.52
N LYS A 4 2.84 12.44 6.44
CA LYS A 4 2.15 12.37 5.13
C LYS A 4 1.40 11.06 4.86
N ALA A 5 1.80 9.96 5.51
CA ALA A 5 1.16 8.66 5.38
C ALA A 5 1.42 7.80 6.62
N SER A 6 0.50 6.87 6.90
CA SER A 6 0.67 5.83 7.91
C SER A 6 1.15 4.53 7.25
N LEU A 7 2.19 3.90 7.81
CA LEU A 7 2.73 2.63 7.32
C LEU A 7 2.23 1.47 8.17
N ILE A 8 1.57 0.51 7.54
CA ILE A 8 1.14 -0.74 8.19
C ILE A 8 1.87 -1.89 7.52
N ARG A 9 2.65 -2.64 8.31
CA ARG A 9 3.24 -3.91 7.87
C ARG A 9 2.35 -5.05 8.34
N LEU A 10 1.90 -5.88 7.40
CA LEU A 10 1.09 -7.05 7.70
C LEU A 10 1.87 -8.32 7.44
N ASP A 11 1.75 -9.28 8.36
CA ASP A 11 2.20 -10.65 8.15
C ASP A 11 1.09 -11.43 7.43
N ILE A 12 1.40 -11.93 6.24
CA ILE A 12 0.47 -12.69 5.39
C ILE A 12 0.10 -14.06 5.99
N ALA A 13 0.93 -14.61 6.88
CA ALA A 13 0.68 -15.88 7.54
C ALA A 13 -0.42 -15.76 8.62
N ALA A 14 -0.48 -14.60 9.29
CA ALA A 14 -1.52 -14.28 10.26
C ALA A 14 -2.88 -14.03 9.58
N ARG A 15 -3.98 -14.32 10.28
CA ARG A 15 -5.35 -14.19 9.74
C ARG A 15 -5.63 -12.81 9.09
N PRO A 16 -5.35 -11.66 9.73
CA PRO A 16 -5.64 -10.36 9.13
C PRO A 16 -4.87 -10.11 7.83
N GLY A 17 -3.60 -10.51 7.77
CA GLY A 17 -2.81 -10.38 6.55
C GLY A 17 -3.33 -11.29 5.44
N ARG A 18 -3.68 -12.54 5.77
CA ARG A 18 -4.24 -13.50 4.81
C ARG A 18 -5.55 -13.01 4.19
N ASP A 19 -6.48 -12.53 5.00
CA ASP A 19 -7.78 -12.01 4.54
C ASP A 19 -7.59 -10.80 3.61
N LEU A 20 -6.65 -9.91 3.95
CA LEU A 20 -6.32 -8.77 3.11
C LEU A 20 -5.57 -9.16 1.83
N ALA A 21 -4.75 -10.22 1.87
CA ALA A 21 -4.13 -10.79 0.67
C ALA A 21 -5.19 -11.23 -0.34
N TYR A 22 -6.19 -11.97 0.13
CA TYR A 22 -7.31 -12.40 -0.71
C TYR A 22 -8.10 -11.18 -1.23
N ARG A 23 -8.49 -10.26 -0.34
CA ARG A 23 -9.25 -9.06 -0.69
C ARG A 23 -8.58 -8.21 -1.76
N TYR A 24 -7.25 -8.05 -1.69
CA TYR A 24 -6.49 -7.21 -2.62
C TYR A 24 -5.77 -7.99 -3.72
N SER A 25 -6.05 -9.28 -3.85
CA SER A 25 -5.44 -10.17 -4.86
C SER A 25 -3.91 -10.08 -4.87
N VAL A 26 -3.29 -10.24 -3.70
CA VAL A 26 -1.84 -10.32 -3.57
C VAL A 26 -1.34 -11.59 -4.26
N ARG A 27 -0.41 -11.45 -5.22
CA ARG A 27 0.10 -12.56 -6.05
C ARG A 27 1.58 -12.88 -5.85
N ALA A 28 2.33 -11.96 -5.27
CA ALA A 28 3.76 -12.11 -5.00
C ALA A 28 4.14 -11.31 -3.75
N LEU A 29 5.22 -11.72 -3.09
CA LEU A 29 5.75 -11.03 -1.91
C LEU A 29 7.13 -10.42 -2.21
N PRO A 30 7.45 -9.25 -1.62
CA PRO A 30 6.53 -8.37 -0.91
C PRO A 30 5.50 -7.71 -1.87
N THR A 31 4.37 -7.23 -1.34
CA THR A 31 3.41 -6.40 -2.08
C THR A 31 3.22 -5.07 -1.34
N PHE A 32 3.26 -3.97 -2.07
CA PHE A 32 3.01 -2.63 -1.56
C PHE A 32 1.68 -2.11 -2.12
N LEU A 33 0.82 -1.64 -1.22
CA LEU A 33 -0.45 -1.01 -1.55
C LEU A 33 -0.45 0.40 -0.94
N VAL A 34 -0.86 1.39 -1.73
CA VAL A 34 -1.12 2.75 -1.24
C VAL A 34 -2.61 3.00 -1.31
N PHE A 35 -3.16 3.50 -0.21
CA PHE A 35 -4.57 3.82 -0.07
C PHE A 35 -4.77 5.34 0.02
N ASP A 36 -5.87 5.85 -0.53
CA ASP A 36 -6.35 7.20 -0.23
C ASP A 36 -7.08 7.26 1.13
N GLY A 37 -7.46 8.47 1.57
CA GLY A 37 -8.21 8.68 2.82
C GLY A 37 -9.64 8.09 2.83
N LYS A 38 -10.12 7.55 1.70
CA LYS A 38 -11.42 6.88 1.56
C LYS A 38 -11.29 5.35 1.52
N GLY A 39 -10.07 4.82 1.58
CA GLY A 39 -9.79 3.40 1.53
C GLY A 39 -9.67 2.80 0.12
N ASN A 40 -9.58 3.62 -0.93
CA ASN A 40 -9.35 3.14 -2.29
C ASN A 40 -7.85 2.89 -2.53
N VAL A 41 -7.52 1.79 -3.22
CA VAL A 41 -6.15 1.51 -3.64
C VAL A 41 -5.78 2.41 -4.82
N VAL A 42 -4.82 3.31 -4.63
CA VAL A 42 -4.32 4.23 -5.68
C VAL A 42 -3.02 3.76 -6.31
N HIS A 43 -2.30 2.84 -5.66
CA HIS A 43 -1.10 2.23 -6.19
C HIS A 43 -0.96 0.79 -5.69
N ARG A 44 -0.48 -0.09 -6.58
CA ARG A 44 -0.19 -1.49 -6.30
C ARG A 44 1.13 -1.85 -6.95
N GLN A 45 2.04 -2.41 -6.16
CA GLN A 45 3.32 -2.91 -6.62
C GLN A 45 3.56 -4.32 -6.07
N PHE A 46 4.05 -5.20 -6.94
CA PHE A 46 4.49 -6.54 -6.58
C PHE A 46 6.02 -6.61 -6.65
N GLY A 47 6.63 -7.33 -5.71
CA GLY A 47 8.07 -7.54 -5.66
C GLY A 47 8.80 -6.36 -5.04
N MET A 48 10.04 -6.13 -5.49
CA MET A 48 10.95 -5.14 -4.91
C MET A 48 10.32 -3.73 -4.89
N PRO A 49 10.40 -2.99 -3.76
CA PRO A 49 9.83 -1.66 -3.67
C PRO A 49 10.49 -0.69 -4.65
N ASP A 50 9.66 0.06 -5.37
CA ASP A 50 10.07 1.22 -6.14
C ASP A 50 9.77 2.44 -5.28
N ARG A 51 10.82 2.98 -4.67
CA ARG A 51 10.71 4.12 -3.75
C ARG A 51 10.10 5.33 -4.44
N GLU A 52 10.46 5.59 -5.70
CA GLU A 52 9.99 6.79 -6.41
C GLU A 52 8.51 6.66 -6.74
N ALA A 53 8.08 5.50 -7.25
CA ALA A 53 6.69 5.22 -7.56
C ALA A 53 5.79 5.30 -6.31
N ILE A 54 6.24 4.73 -5.19
CA ILE A 54 5.49 4.76 -3.92
C ILE A 54 5.36 6.20 -3.40
N ILE A 55 6.44 6.99 -3.43
CA ILE A 55 6.41 8.39 -2.99
C ILE A 55 5.46 9.20 -3.86
N LYS A 56 5.55 9.06 -5.19
CA LYS A 56 4.68 9.76 -6.14
C LYS A 56 3.21 9.41 -5.91
N ALA A 57 2.90 8.15 -5.62
CA ALA A 57 1.54 7.73 -5.29
C ALA A 57 1.01 8.44 -4.03
N VAL A 58 1.82 8.49 -2.95
CA VAL A 58 1.46 9.22 -1.72
C VAL A 58 1.29 10.72 -1.98
N GLU A 59 2.17 11.33 -2.76
CA GLU A 59 2.08 12.76 -3.05
C GLU A 59 0.82 13.12 -3.86
N SER A 60 0.43 12.26 -4.80
CA SER A 60 -0.77 12.44 -5.63
C SER A 60 -2.08 12.50 -4.84
N ILE A 61 -2.13 11.89 -3.66
CA ILE A 61 -3.30 11.91 -2.77
C ILE A 61 -3.25 13.03 -1.74
N THR A 62 -2.05 13.44 -1.30
CA THR A 62 -1.88 14.54 -0.34
C THR A 62 -1.98 15.93 -0.97
N GLY A 63 -1.79 16.05 -2.28
CA GLY A 63 -1.83 17.33 -3.02
C GLY A 63 -3.19 17.71 -3.59
N ARG A 64 -4.28 17.00 -3.24
CA ARG A 64 -5.66 17.37 -3.57
C ARG A 64 -6.31 17.98 -2.34
N GLU A 65 -5.99 19.24 -2.05
CA GLU A 65 -6.77 20.15 -1.20
C GLU A 65 -6.97 21.47 -1.94
#